data_AF-A0A961HDG5-F1
#
_entry.id   AF-A0A961HDG5-F1
#
_cell.length_a   1.000
_cell.length_b   1.000
_cell.length_c   1.000
_cell.angle_alpha   90.00
_cell.angle_beta   90.00
_cell.angle_gamma   90.00
#
_symmetry.space_group_name_H-M   'P 1'
#
loop_
_entity.id
_entity.type
_entity.pdbx_description
1 polymer ?
#
loop_
_entity_poly.entity_id
_entity_poly.type
_entity_poly.pdbx_seq_one_letter_code
_entity_poly.pdbx_strand_id
1 'polypeptide(L)'
;MDTNPQWQPPAGAPLPPPPTGRTRSPWLPAAIIGSAIVIAAGLVAGALILKDNRGDSVPDGAMTTCQAWTETRLTLRAIPALPNGWTWDTPNIDNLIKIQNAPVAIALDLFEPKIAPEPADVAQAANAYVAARRQQMQALSDRTYTPKVGETVDAALENLNQLCDIPGERRRI
;
A
#
# COMPACT_ATOMS: atom_id res chain seq x y z
N MET A 1 30.58 25.44 -54.85
CA MET A 1 29.45 24.54 -54.59
C MET A 1 29.91 23.16 -55.06
N ASP A 2 30.28 22.19 -54.25
CA ASP A 2 30.19 22.02 -52.80
C ASP A 2 31.28 21.03 -52.37
N THR A 3 31.93 21.34 -51.26
CA THR A 3 32.77 20.42 -50.49
C THR A 3 31.88 19.47 -49.71
N ASN A 4 31.98 18.16 -49.96
CA ASN A 4 31.53 17.17 -48.98
C ASN A 4 32.48 15.94 -48.96
N PRO A 5 33.36 15.81 -47.95
CA PRO A 5 34.15 14.60 -47.75
C PRO A 5 33.29 13.53 -47.07
N GLN A 6 32.94 12.49 -47.81
CA GLN A 6 32.35 11.26 -47.27
C GLN A 6 33.37 10.54 -46.38
N TRP A 7 33.20 10.68 -45.07
CA TRP A 7 34.00 9.96 -44.08
C TRP A 7 33.57 8.48 -44.04
N GLN A 8 34.52 7.58 -44.32
CA GLN A 8 34.36 6.13 -44.18
C GLN A 8 35.08 5.65 -42.90
N PRO A 9 34.44 4.84 -42.04
CA PRO A 9 35.14 4.23 -40.90
C PRO A 9 36.15 3.15 -41.37
N PRO A 10 37.32 3.02 -40.71
CA PRO A 10 38.31 2.00 -41.04
C PRO A 10 37.86 0.58 -40.63
N ALA A 11 38.30 -0.40 -41.41
CA ALA A 11 37.96 -1.82 -41.23
C ALA A 11 38.53 -2.42 -39.93
N GLY A 12 37.61 -2.97 -39.12
CA GLY A 12 37.73 -4.13 -38.23
C GLY A 12 39.00 -4.38 -37.42
N ALA A 13 38.96 -4.07 -36.11
CA ALA A 13 39.71 -4.82 -35.11
C ALA A 13 38.88 -6.06 -34.68
N PRO A 14 39.49 -7.24 -34.43
CA PRO A 14 38.77 -8.43 -34.00
C PRO A 14 38.17 -8.25 -32.60
N LEU A 15 36.90 -8.64 -32.44
CA LEU A 15 36.17 -8.60 -31.18
C LEU A 15 36.79 -9.56 -30.15
N PRO A 16 36.80 -9.22 -28.84
CA PRO A 16 37.19 -10.15 -27.79
C PRO A 16 36.17 -11.30 -27.65
N PRO A 17 36.62 -12.51 -27.24
CA PRO A 17 35.73 -13.66 -27.07
C PRO A 17 34.72 -13.42 -25.92
N PRO A 18 33.53 -14.06 -25.98
CA PRO A 18 32.49 -13.90 -24.97
C PRO A 18 32.90 -14.52 -23.63
N PRO A 19 32.47 -13.95 -22.48
CA PRO A 19 32.64 -14.58 -21.19
C PRO A 19 31.77 -15.83 -21.08
N THR A 20 32.41 -16.98 -20.83
CA THR A 20 31.76 -18.23 -20.50
C THR A 20 31.38 -18.27 -19.01
N GLY A 21 30.13 -18.65 -18.73
CA GLY A 21 29.74 -19.21 -17.44
C GLY A 21 29.27 -18.22 -16.38
N ARG A 22 28.00 -17.81 -16.44
CA ARG A 22 27.22 -17.63 -15.21
C ARG A 22 26.30 -18.83 -15.06
N THR A 23 26.57 -19.60 -14.01
CA THR A 23 25.73 -20.63 -13.44
C THR A 23 24.30 -20.08 -13.30
N ARG A 24 23.37 -20.61 -14.11
CA ARG A 24 21.94 -20.43 -13.92
C ARG A 24 21.58 -21.11 -12.59
N SER A 25 21.34 -20.31 -11.57
CA SER A 25 20.69 -20.80 -10.35
C SER A 25 19.27 -21.27 -10.73
N PRO A 26 18.83 -22.43 -10.20
CA PRO A 26 17.69 -23.17 -10.71
C PRO A 26 16.38 -22.40 -10.55
N TRP A 27 15.64 -22.42 -11.66
CA TRP A 27 14.23 -22.15 -11.74
C TRP A 27 13.41 -23.04 -10.78
N LEU A 28 12.41 -22.43 -10.15
CA LEU A 28 11.00 -22.88 -9.98
C LEU A 28 10.46 -22.50 -8.57
N PRO A 29 9.14 -22.26 -8.40
CA PRO A 29 8.12 -21.88 -9.37
C PRO A 29 7.34 -20.61 -8.98
N ALA A 30 6.76 -20.00 -10.02
CA ALA A 30 5.71 -19.02 -9.91
C ALA A 30 4.49 -19.60 -9.17
N ALA A 31 4.18 -19.07 -7.99
CA ALA A 31 2.83 -19.15 -7.45
C ALA A 31 2.10 -17.86 -7.84
N ILE A 32 1.62 -17.82 -9.08
CA ILE A 32 0.60 -16.85 -9.50
C ILE A 32 -0.66 -17.26 -8.77
N ILE A 33 -0.96 -16.63 -7.64
CA ILE A 33 -2.32 -16.60 -7.12
C ILE A 33 -3.04 -15.50 -7.90
N GLY A 34 -3.43 -15.85 -9.13
CA GLY A 34 -4.40 -15.09 -9.89
C GLY A 34 -5.76 -15.34 -9.25
N SER A 35 -6.18 -14.50 -8.31
CA SER A 35 -7.57 -14.42 -7.93
C SER A 35 -8.28 -13.49 -8.91
N ALA A 36 -8.90 -14.08 -9.93
CA ALA A 36 -9.97 -13.44 -10.67
C ALA A 36 -11.11 -13.13 -9.69
N ILE A 37 -11.57 -11.88 -9.67
CA ILE A 37 -12.87 -11.56 -9.08
C ILE A 37 -13.71 -10.87 -10.14
N VAL A 38 -14.73 -11.61 -10.56
CA VAL A 38 -15.85 -11.18 -11.37
C VAL A 38 -16.56 -10.05 -10.63
N ILE A 39 -16.61 -8.86 -11.23
CA ILE A 39 -17.49 -7.78 -10.75
C ILE A 39 -18.91 -8.15 -11.18
N ALA A 40 -19.62 -8.90 -10.34
CA ALA A 40 -21.06 -9.12 -10.50
C ALA A 40 -21.73 -9.36 -9.14
N ALA A 41 -22.38 -8.32 -8.63
CA ALA A 41 -23.61 -8.35 -7.82
C ALA A 41 -23.95 -6.87 -7.52
N GLY A 42 -25.12 -6.32 -7.84
CA GLY A 42 -26.44 -6.91 -7.69
C GLY A 42 -27.00 -6.47 -6.34
N LEU A 43 -27.90 -5.47 -6.36
CA LEU A 43 -28.64 -4.94 -5.21
C LEU A 43 -29.27 -6.07 -4.38
N VAL A 44 -29.16 -6.00 -3.05
CA VAL A 44 -30.14 -6.62 -2.14
C VAL A 44 -30.47 -5.63 -1.03
N ALA A 45 -31.66 -5.04 -1.14
CA ALA A 45 -32.39 -4.49 -0.01
C ALA A 45 -32.72 -5.66 0.95
N GLY A 46 -32.39 -5.50 2.23
CA GLY A 46 -32.67 -6.49 3.26
C GLY A 46 -32.64 -5.86 4.64
N ALA A 47 -33.81 -5.42 5.10
CA ALA A 47 -34.03 -5.03 6.48
C ALA A 47 -33.94 -6.28 7.37
N LEU A 48 -32.99 -6.29 8.30
CA LEU A 48 -33.09 -7.12 9.50
C LEU A 48 -32.76 -6.28 10.73
N ILE A 49 -33.80 -6.17 11.55
CA ILE A 49 -33.92 -5.55 12.85
C ILE A 49 -32.81 -6.08 13.77
N LEU A 50 -31.89 -5.21 14.19
CA LEU A 50 -31.24 -5.32 15.49
C LEU A 50 -31.66 -4.13 16.33
N LYS A 51 -32.53 -4.44 17.28
CA LYS A 51 -33.03 -3.59 18.34
C LYS A 51 -31.92 -3.39 19.37
N ASP A 52 -31.42 -2.16 19.53
CA ASP A 52 -31.19 -1.58 20.85
C ASP A 52 -31.01 -0.05 20.80
N ASN A 53 -31.61 0.59 21.80
CA ASN A 53 -31.83 2.03 21.92
C ASN A 53 -30.53 2.82 22.17
N ARG A 54 -29.93 3.39 21.13
CA ARG A 54 -29.20 4.68 21.24
C ARG A 54 -29.66 5.58 20.12
N GLY A 55 -30.33 6.67 20.51
CA GLY A 55 -30.69 7.73 19.60
C GLY A 55 -29.42 8.44 19.15
N ASP A 56 -28.97 8.11 17.94
CA ASP A 56 -28.26 9.02 17.06
C ASP A 56 -28.59 8.55 15.64
N SER A 57 -29.39 9.35 14.95
CA SER A 57 -29.82 9.10 13.58
C SER A 57 -28.62 9.23 12.65
N VAL A 58 -27.81 8.18 12.52
CA VAL A 58 -26.91 8.03 11.37
C VAL A 58 -27.83 7.89 10.15
N PRO A 59 -27.77 8.78 9.15
CA PRO A 59 -28.65 8.69 7.99
C PRO A 59 -28.45 7.33 7.32
N ASP A 60 -29.55 6.66 6.98
CA ASP A 60 -29.54 5.38 6.25
C ASP A 60 -28.73 5.55 4.96
N GLY A 61 -27.48 5.08 4.97
CA GLY A 61 -26.51 5.26 3.89
C GLY A 61 -25.14 5.82 4.32
N ALA A 62 -24.99 6.36 5.53
CA ALA A 62 -23.69 6.74 6.07
C ALA A 62 -22.97 5.51 6.64
N MET A 63 -21.84 5.17 6.03
CA MET A 63 -20.95 4.12 6.49
C MET A 63 -20.33 4.53 7.83
N THR A 64 -20.29 3.63 8.81
CA THR A 64 -19.59 3.91 10.08
C THR A 64 -18.09 3.98 9.86
N THR A 65 -17.35 4.66 10.74
CA THR A 65 -15.88 4.72 10.67
C THR A 65 -15.25 3.32 10.57
N CYS A 66 -15.78 2.33 11.31
CA CYS A 66 -15.27 0.96 11.27
C CYS A 66 -15.61 0.19 9.97
N GLN A 67 -16.77 0.44 9.38
CA GLN A 67 -17.09 -0.12 8.06
C GLN A 67 -16.17 0.48 6.99
N ALA A 68 -15.98 1.81 7.01
CA ALA A 68 -15.06 2.49 6.11
C ALA A 68 -13.63 2.00 6.30
N TRP A 69 -13.21 1.80 7.55
CA TRP A 69 -11.90 1.28 7.88
C TRP A 69 -11.68 -0.13 7.31
N THR A 70 -12.69 -1.00 7.39
CA THR A 70 -12.62 -2.37 6.84
C THR A 70 -12.34 -2.34 5.34
N GLU A 71 -13.06 -1.50 4.59
CA GLU A 71 -12.83 -1.32 3.15
C GLU A 71 -11.43 -0.76 2.86
N THR A 72 -11.06 0.34 3.52
CA THR A 72 -9.75 0.98 3.35
C THR A 72 -8.62 0.02 3.63
N ARG A 73 -8.73 -0.82 4.66
CA ARG A 73 -7.68 -1.79 5.01
C ARG A 73 -7.51 -2.86 3.93
N LEU A 74 -8.58 -3.29 3.27
CA LEU A 74 -8.47 -4.20 2.12
C LEU A 74 -7.69 -3.55 0.98
N THR A 75 -7.97 -2.28 0.68
CA THR A 75 -7.21 -1.51 -0.31
C THR A 75 -5.75 -1.39 0.09
N LEU A 76 -5.46 -1.04 1.35
CA LEU A 76 -4.08 -0.88 1.84
C LEU A 76 -3.27 -2.18 1.80
N ARG A 77 -3.89 -3.34 2.09
CA ARG A 77 -3.22 -4.65 2.01
C ARG A 77 -2.91 -5.09 0.58
N ALA A 78 -3.62 -4.57 -0.40
CA ALA A 78 -3.34 -4.83 -1.82
C ALA A 78 -2.13 -4.04 -2.34
N ILE A 79 -1.67 -3.02 -1.61
CA ILE A 79 -0.51 -2.22 -2.01
C ILE A 79 0.78 -3.02 -1.75
N PRO A 80 1.63 -3.21 -2.77
CA PRO A 80 2.88 -3.93 -2.60
C PRO A 80 3.78 -3.28 -1.54
N ALA A 81 4.33 -4.10 -0.63
CA ALA A 81 5.33 -3.68 0.32
C ALA A 81 6.66 -3.31 -0.38
N LEU A 82 7.51 -2.53 0.29
CA LEU A 82 8.88 -2.33 -0.17
C LEU A 82 9.64 -3.67 -0.09
N PRO A 83 10.69 -3.88 -0.90
CA PRO A 83 11.46 -5.11 -0.85
C PRO A 83 11.98 -5.41 0.56
N ASN A 84 11.88 -6.66 1.00
CA ASN A 84 12.40 -7.03 2.32
C ASN A 84 13.89 -6.69 2.45
N GLY A 85 14.27 -6.05 3.56
CA GLY A 85 15.67 -5.67 3.82
C GLY A 85 16.19 -4.52 2.96
N TRP A 86 15.32 -3.74 2.32
CA TRP A 86 15.73 -2.56 1.56
C TRP A 86 16.56 -1.59 2.41
N THR A 87 17.47 -0.89 1.73
CA THR A 87 18.25 0.24 2.25
C THR A 87 18.16 1.41 1.29
N TRP A 88 18.66 2.59 1.67
CA TRP A 88 18.74 3.74 0.77
C TRP A 88 19.66 3.51 -0.45
N ASP A 89 20.53 2.50 -0.40
CA ASP A 89 21.41 2.10 -1.50
C ASP A 89 20.74 1.08 -2.46
N THR A 90 19.53 0.62 -2.13
CA THR A 90 18.80 -0.33 -2.98
C THR A 90 18.49 0.33 -4.34
N PRO A 91 18.81 -0.33 -5.47
CA PRO A 91 18.55 0.25 -6.79
C PRO A 91 17.09 0.66 -6.95
N ASN A 92 16.87 1.90 -7.39
CA ASN A 92 15.54 2.46 -7.66
C ASN A 92 14.62 2.61 -6.44
N ILE A 93 15.16 2.63 -5.20
CA ILE A 93 14.35 2.67 -3.98
C ILE A 93 13.44 3.91 -3.87
N ASP A 94 13.91 5.09 -4.26
CA ASP A 94 13.09 6.31 -4.19
C ASP A 94 11.85 6.21 -5.09
N ASN A 95 12.00 5.58 -6.27
CA ASN A 95 10.88 5.37 -7.18
C ASN A 95 9.92 4.31 -6.64
N LEU A 96 10.42 3.24 -6.01
CA LEU A 96 9.57 2.25 -5.35
C LEU A 96 8.77 2.87 -4.20
N ILE A 97 9.40 3.72 -3.39
CA ILE A 97 8.74 4.50 -2.33
C ILE A 97 7.66 5.40 -2.93
N LYS A 98 7.96 6.13 -4.00
CA LYS A 98 6.98 7.00 -4.67
C LYS A 98 5.78 6.21 -5.20
N ILE A 99 6.03 5.08 -5.87
CA ILE A 99 4.99 4.20 -6.42
C ILE A 99 4.15 3.58 -5.31
N GLN A 100 4.73 3.26 -4.16
CA GLN A 100 3.99 2.74 -3.01
C GLN A 100 3.19 3.83 -2.29
N ASN A 101 3.79 5.01 -2.05
CA ASN A 101 3.15 6.08 -1.30
C ASN A 101 1.91 6.64 -2.02
N ALA A 102 1.92 6.70 -3.36
CA ALA A 102 0.81 7.23 -4.13
C ALA A 102 -0.55 6.52 -3.87
N PRO A 103 -0.69 5.19 -4.01
CA PRO A 103 -1.94 4.50 -3.69
C PRO A 103 -2.26 4.50 -2.18
N VAL A 104 -1.26 4.58 -1.30
CA VAL A 104 -1.51 4.73 0.15
C VAL A 104 -2.17 6.09 0.41
N ALA A 105 -1.64 7.17 -0.15
CA ALA A 105 -2.21 8.50 -0.01
C ALA A 105 -3.67 8.55 -0.49
N ILE A 106 -3.95 7.99 -1.69
CA ILE A 106 -5.31 7.90 -2.23
C ILE A 106 -6.25 7.15 -1.26
N ALA A 107 -5.81 6.01 -0.71
CA ALA A 107 -6.63 5.24 0.23
C ALA A 107 -6.93 6.01 1.53
N LEU A 108 -5.97 6.78 2.03
CA LEU A 108 -6.17 7.63 3.22
C LEU A 108 -7.08 8.83 2.92
N ASP A 109 -6.93 9.47 1.77
CA ASP A 109 -7.75 10.62 1.36
C ASP A 109 -9.22 10.22 1.15
N LEU A 110 -9.48 8.97 0.75
CA LEU A 110 -10.84 8.40 0.68
C LEU A 110 -11.39 7.97 2.04
N PHE A 111 -10.53 7.67 3.00
CA PHE A 111 -10.92 7.21 4.34
C PHE A 111 -11.22 8.37 5.29
N GLU A 112 -10.35 9.39 5.31
CA GLU A 112 -10.44 10.54 6.21
C GLU A 112 -11.82 11.23 6.24
N PRO A 113 -12.50 11.51 5.09
CA PRO A 113 -13.83 12.10 5.12
C PRO A 113 -14.94 11.16 5.62
N LYS A 114 -14.67 9.85 5.73
CA LYS A 114 -15.59 8.85 6.27
C LYS A 114 -15.43 8.63 7.78
N ILE A 115 -14.48 9.33 8.43
CA ILE A 115 -14.32 9.29 9.88
C ILE A 115 -15.45 10.10 10.51
N ALA A 116 -16.47 9.40 11.00
CA ALA A 116 -17.54 9.99 11.79
C ALA A 116 -17.00 10.44 13.17
N PRO A 117 -17.53 11.52 13.76
CA PRO A 117 -17.10 12.00 15.08
C PRO A 117 -17.42 11.02 16.20
N GLU A 118 -18.45 10.19 16.02
CA GLU A 118 -18.87 9.17 16.99
C GLU A 118 -18.77 7.76 16.39
N PRO A 119 -18.32 6.76 17.17
CA PRO A 119 -17.80 6.87 18.55
C PRO A 119 -16.46 7.62 18.63
N ALA A 120 -16.32 8.51 19.62
CA ALA A 120 -15.15 9.40 19.74
C ALA A 120 -13.79 8.67 19.86
N ASP A 121 -13.75 7.53 20.53
CA ASP A 121 -12.55 6.68 20.67
C ASP A 121 -12.13 6.07 19.32
N VAL A 122 -13.10 5.57 18.54
CA VAL A 122 -12.88 5.07 17.17
C VAL A 122 -12.41 6.22 16.26
N ALA A 123 -13.04 7.39 16.34
CA ALA A 123 -12.67 8.55 15.55
C ALA A 123 -11.24 9.00 15.88
N GLN A 124 -10.88 9.06 17.16
CA GLN A 124 -9.53 9.40 17.59
C GLN A 124 -8.49 8.40 17.07
N ALA A 125 -8.77 7.10 17.18
CA ALA A 125 -7.88 6.05 16.68
C ALA A 125 -7.72 6.10 15.16
N ALA A 126 -8.81 6.35 14.42
CA ALA A 126 -8.78 6.50 12.97
C ALA A 126 -7.90 7.68 12.53
N ASN A 127 -8.08 8.84 13.17
CA ASN A 127 -7.27 10.02 12.92
C ASN A 127 -5.79 9.79 13.29
N ALA A 128 -5.52 9.10 14.41
CA ALA A 128 -4.16 8.75 14.80
C ALA A 128 -3.48 7.83 13.78
N TYR A 129 -4.20 6.86 13.22
CA TYR A 129 -3.69 6.01 12.14
C TYR A 129 -3.37 6.81 10.87
N VAL A 130 -4.29 7.67 10.42
CA VAL A 130 -4.08 8.53 9.23
C VAL A 130 -2.84 9.41 9.43
N ALA A 131 -2.72 10.07 10.59
CA ALA A 131 -1.58 10.92 10.91
C ALA A 131 -0.26 10.14 10.93
N ALA A 132 -0.21 8.99 11.61
CA ALA A 132 0.99 8.14 11.67
C ALA A 132 1.40 7.66 10.28
N ARG A 133 0.44 7.23 9.45
CA ARG A 133 0.72 6.75 8.10
C ARG A 133 1.21 7.87 7.17
N ARG A 134 0.63 9.07 7.27
CA ARG A 134 1.13 10.26 6.55
C ARG A 134 2.55 10.64 6.99
N GLN A 135 2.84 10.59 8.29
CA GLN A 135 4.20 10.81 8.79
C GLN A 135 5.18 9.77 8.24
N GLN A 136 4.80 8.50 8.16
CA GLN A 136 5.64 7.47 7.55
C GLN A 136 5.93 7.75 6.08
N MET A 137 4.91 8.10 5.29
CA MET A 137 5.10 8.45 3.87
C MET A 137 6.04 9.65 3.71
N GLN A 138 5.92 10.65 4.57
CA GLN A 138 6.83 11.81 4.59
C GLN A 138 8.25 11.39 4.94
N ALA A 139 8.45 10.61 6.01
CA ALA A 139 9.79 10.15 6.41
C ALA A 139 10.46 9.28 5.33
N LEU A 140 9.68 8.46 4.62
CA LEU A 140 10.17 7.70 3.46
C LEU A 140 10.60 8.63 2.31
N SER A 141 9.82 9.68 2.04
CA SER A 141 10.12 10.65 0.98
C SER A 141 11.34 11.52 1.31
N ASP A 142 11.51 11.87 2.58
CA ASP A 142 12.60 12.72 3.08
C ASP A 142 13.87 11.93 3.39
N ARG A 143 13.87 10.61 3.16
CA ARG A 143 14.95 9.68 3.54
C ARG A 143 15.33 9.70 5.03
N THR A 144 14.35 10.01 5.88
CA THR A 144 14.49 10.05 7.35
C THR A 144 13.77 8.90 8.04
N TYR A 145 13.20 7.96 7.27
CA TYR A 145 12.51 6.79 7.81
C TYR A 145 13.41 5.99 8.75
N THR A 146 12.85 5.64 9.92
CA THR A 146 13.47 4.73 10.89
C THR A 146 12.47 3.64 11.26
N PRO A 147 12.91 2.49 11.77
CA PRO A 147 12.01 1.44 12.27
C PRO A 147 10.99 1.97 13.30
N LYS A 148 11.38 2.97 14.09
CA LYS A 148 10.50 3.60 15.08
C LYS A 148 9.27 4.28 14.46
N VAL A 149 9.41 4.84 13.26
CA VAL A 149 8.27 5.41 12.52
C VAL A 149 7.30 4.30 12.10
N GLY A 150 7.82 3.15 11.66
CA GLY A 150 7.00 1.97 11.35
C GLY A 150 6.24 1.45 12.58
N GLU A 151 6.92 1.31 13.73
CA GLU A 151 6.28 0.87 14.98
C GLU A 151 5.10 1.76 15.40
N THR A 152 5.19 3.07 15.19
CA THR A 152 4.08 4.00 15.49
C THR A 152 2.87 3.73 14.61
N VAL A 153 3.07 3.43 13.33
CA VAL A 153 1.98 3.04 12.41
C VAL A 153 1.37 1.71 12.83
N ASP A 154 2.19 0.72 13.19
CA ASP A 154 1.72 -0.59 13.63
C ASP A 154 0.89 -0.49 14.92
N ALA A 155 1.33 0.33 15.88
CA ALA A 155 0.58 0.57 17.11
C ALA A 155 -0.77 1.26 16.86
N ALA A 156 -0.80 2.27 15.97
CA ALA A 156 -2.04 2.96 15.61
C ALA A 156 -3.00 2.03 14.84
N LEU A 157 -2.45 1.19 13.95
CA LEU A 157 -3.19 0.17 13.21
C LEU A 157 -3.84 -0.85 14.16
N GLU A 158 -3.08 -1.40 15.09
CA GLU A 158 -3.59 -2.39 16.03
C GLU A 158 -4.69 -1.79 16.93
N ASN A 159 -4.47 -0.58 17.45
CA ASN A 159 -5.47 0.10 18.26
C ASN A 159 -6.79 0.33 17.49
N LEU A 160 -6.71 0.79 16.24
CA LEU A 160 -7.90 0.99 15.40
C LEU A 160 -8.59 -0.34 15.07
N ASN A 161 -7.83 -1.39 14.76
CA ASN A 161 -8.38 -2.73 14.52
C ASN A 161 -9.11 -3.27 15.77
N GLN A 162 -8.52 -3.11 16.95
CA GLN A 162 -9.10 -3.54 18.20
C GLN A 162 -10.44 -2.84 18.48
N LEU A 163 -10.51 -1.51 18.31
CA LEU A 163 -11.75 -0.75 18.51
C LEU A 163 -12.84 -1.08 17.50
N CYS A 164 -12.45 -1.47 16.28
CA CYS A 164 -13.38 -1.90 15.24
C CYS A 164 -13.68 -3.41 15.24
N ASP A 165 -13.27 -4.14 16.29
CA ASP A 165 -13.42 -5.59 16.45
C ASP A 165 -12.95 -6.39 15.22
N ILE A 166 -11.89 -5.90 14.57
CA ILE A 166 -11.30 -6.60 13.44
C ILE A 166 -10.07 -7.36 13.94
N PRO A 167 -10.02 -8.69 13.80
CA PRO A 167 -8.93 -9.48 14.37
C PRO A 167 -7.60 -8.95 13.84
N GLY A 168 -6.75 -8.48 14.76
CA GLY A 168 -5.36 -8.19 14.49
C GLY A 168 -4.70 -9.43 13.91
N GLU A 169 -3.78 -9.23 12.98
CA GLU A 169 -3.00 -10.28 12.32
C GLU A 169 -2.02 -10.85 13.36
N ARG A 170 -2.56 -11.55 14.37
CA ARG A 170 -1.83 -12.22 15.44
C ARG A 170 -0.84 -13.14 14.75
N ARG A 171 0.45 -12.76 14.83
CA ARG A 171 1.61 -13.58 14.52
C ARG A 171 1.29 -15.03 14.89
N ARG A 172 1.05 -15.88 13.87
CA ARG A 172 1.17 -17.32 14.06
C ARG A 172 2.64 -17.55 14.38
N ILE A 173 2.87 -17.82 15.66
CA ILE A 173 4.12 -18.33 16.20
C ILE A 173 4.33 -19.75 15.65
#